data_AF-A0A124FX62-F1
#
_entry.id   AF-A0A124FX62-F1
#
_cell.length_a   1.000
_cell.length_b   1.000
_cell.length_c   1.000
_cell.angle_alpha   90.00
_cell.angle_beta   90.00
_cell.angle_gamma   90.00
#
_symmetry.space_group_name_H-M   'P 1'
#
loop_
_entity.id
_entity.type
_entity.pdbx_description
1 polymer ?
#
loop_
_entity_poly.entity_id
_entity_poly.type
_entity_poly.pdbx_seq_one_letter_code
_entity_poly.pdbx_strand_id
1 'polypeptide(L)'
;MNIFKVLLTFFSPLIIFAQTQYTPEEVFEHNTPDNCWVIFEDSVYDLSEYLPDHDIYMDIREWCGKDMTEDFKTKADAGRDHKDFSYALLEDYNIGTLVDDEVNTESEDEVSIQIMEVDDSIVEDGSKGPYNLIIPLFFTLVIYWASYFIFKKKNIVGFNGFWNTILLLTFLIPSFGFGIFMMLRYNFTKLREIDFDFMYWHVELSVVMGAIALSHFIQRIKQYLVQLKK
;
A
#
# COMPACT_ATOMS: atom_id res chain seq x y z
N MET A 1 41.39 -22.73 -3.80
CA MET A 1 42.34 -22.23 -2.80
C MET A 1 42.33 -20.71 -2.89
N ASN A 2 41.70 -20.08 -1.90
CA ASN A 2 41.74 -18.67 -1.45
C ASN A 2 41.58 -17.56 -2.51
N ILE A 3 40.48 -16.81 -2.56
CA ILE A 3 39.91 -15.90 -1.53
C ILE A 3 40.93 -14.82 -1.13
N PHE A 4 40.56 -13.55 -1.41
CA PHE A 4 40.94 -12.25 -0.83
C PHE A 4 41.12 -11.25 -2.00
N LYS A 5 40.63 -10.02 -2.00
CA LYS A 5 39.79 -9.20 -1.12
C LYS A 5 39.59 -7.89 -1.91
N VAL A 6 38.39 -7.59 -2.38
CA VAL A 6 37.99 -6.19 -2.64
C VAL A 6 36.62 -6.04 -2.03
N LEU A 7 36.62 -5.92 -0.70
CA LEU A 7 35.45 -5.53 0.05
C LEU A 7 35.38 -4.00 -0.08
N LEU A 8 34.52 -3.53 -0.97
CA LEU A 8 34.06 -2.15 -0.99
C LEU A 8 33.28 -1.93 0.30
N THR A 9 33.93 -1.35 1.30
CA THR A 9 33.28 -0.88 2.52
C THR A 9 32.36 0.27 2.14
N PHE A 10 31.08 -0.03 1.89
CA PHE A 10 30.02 0.95 2.04
C PHE A 10 29.90 1.25 3.54
N PHE A 11 30.65 2.25 3.98
CA PHE A 11 30.39 2.89 5.27
C PHE A 11 29.13 3.73 5.07
N SER A 12 27.96 3.08 5.17
CA SER A 12 26.70 3.81 5.28
C SER A 12 26.72 4.51 6.64
N PRO A 13 26.61 5.84 6.71
CA PRO A 13 26.44 6.48 8.01
C PRO A 13 25.16 5.90 8.63
N LEU A 14 25.27 5.37 9.84
CA LEU A 14 24.12 5.10 10.68
C LEU A 14 23.52 6.47 10.97
N ILE A 15 22.51 6.88 10.19
CA ILE A 15 21.73 8.05 10.54
C ILE A 15 20.86 7.60 11.70
N ILE A 16 21.32 7.92 12.91
CA ILE A 16 20.48 7.82 14.11
C ILE A 16 19.46 8.94 13.96
N PHE A 17 18.27 8.62 13.45
CA PHE A 17 17.13 9.51 13.57
C PHE A 17 16.74 9.50 15.04
N ALA A 18 16.99 10.61 15.74
CA ALA A 18 16.39 10.82 17.04
C ALA A 18 14.88 11.01 16.79
N GLN A 19 14.08 10.01 17.15
CA GLN A 19 12.63 10.12 17.11
C GLN A 19 12.19 11.02 18.27
N THR A 20 11.30 11.96 18.00
CA THR A 20 10.74 12.85 19.03
C THR A 20 9.97 11.99 20.04
N GLN A 21 10.13 12.27 21.32
CA GLN A 21 9.47 11.57 22.42
C GLN A 21 8.40 12.48 23.01
N TYR A 22 7.25 11.91 23.35
CA TYR A 22 6.11 12.60 23.91
C TYR A 22 5.57 11.87 25.12
N THR A 23 5.03 12.60 26.10
CA THR A 23 4.35 11.99 27.26
C THR A 23 2.83 11.93 27.03
N PRO A 24 2.10 11.04 27.71
CA PRO A 24 0.63 11.01 27.65
C PRO A 24 -0.01 12.37 28.01
N GLU A 25 0.57 13.09 28.96
CA GLU A 25 0.16 14.42 29.40
C GLU A 25 0.30 15.45 28.28
N GLU A 26 1.41 15.39 27.53
CA GLU A 26 1.60 16.23 26.35
C GLU A 26 0.54 15.92 25.29
N VAL A 27 0.27 14.64 25.01
CA VAL A 27 -0.77 14.28 24.03
C VAL A 27 -2.15 14.77 24.46
N PHE A 28 -2.48 14.71 25.76
CA PHE A 28 -3.77 15.13 26.30
C PHE A 28 -4.10 16.62 26.04
N GLU A 29 -3.10 17.49 25.96
CA GLU A 29 -3.27 18.92 25.65
C GLU A 29 -3.69 19.17 24.18
N HIS A 30 -3.48 18.19 23.30
CA HIS A 30 -3.80 18.26 21.88
C HIS A 30 -5.15 17.59 21.58
N ASN A 31 -6.21 18.15 22.18
CA ASN A 31 -7.56 17.57 22.22
C ASN A 31 -8.63 18.32 21.42
N THR A 32 -8.24 19.15 20.45
CA THR A 32 -9.18 19.95 19.65
C THR A 32 -9.14 19.55 18.17
N PRO A 33 -10.17 19.82 17.36
CA PRO A 33 -10.17 19.43 15.94
C PRO A 33 -9.03 20.05 15.13
N ASP A 34 -8.60 21.27 15.46
CA ASP A 34 -7.51 21.95 14.75
C ASP A 34 -6.12 21.58 15.33
N ASN A 35 -6.09 20.78 16.40
CA ASN A 35 -4.89 20.33 17.10
C ASN A 35 -5.20 19.01 17.82
N CYS A 36 -5.26 17.92 17.05
CA CYS A 36 -5.76 16.62 17.47
C CYS A 36 -4.64 15.58 17.39
N TRP A 37 -4.07 15.24 18.55
CA TRP A 37 -3.12 14.15 18.65
C TRP A 37 -3.76 12.92 19.27
N VAL A 38 -3.27 11.75 18.90
CA VAL A 38 -3.76 10.47 19.41
C VAL A 38 -2.59 9.54 19.69
N ILE A 39 -2.80 8.61 20.63
CA ILE A 39 -1.86 7.52 20.91
C ILE A 39 -2.40 6.27 20.22
N PHE A 40 -1.51 5.56 19.53
CA PHE A 40 -1.74 4.21 19.05
C PHE A 40 -0.50 3.36 19.34
N GLU A 41 -0.67 2.35 20.19
CA GLU A 41 0.42 1.57 20.78
C GLU A 41 1.48 2.49 21.42
N ASP A 42 2.75 2.34 21.07
CA ASP A 42 3.86 3.11 21.65
C ASP A 42 4.20 4.38 20.82
N SER A 43 3.26 4.85 19.99
CA SER A 43 3.47 5.96 19.05
C SER A 43 2.40 7.05 19.14
N VAL A 44 2.79 8.27 18.78
CA VAL A 44 1.94 9.47 18.78
C VAL A 44 1.73 9.95 17.35
N TYR A 45 0.48 10.29 17.04
CA TYR A 45 0.04 10.67 15.69
C TYR A 45 -0.71 11.99 15.70
N ASP A 46 -0.45 12.87 14.73
CA ASP A 46 -1.19 14.13 14.53
C ASP A 46 -2.24 13.95 13.43
N LEU A 47 -3.52 13.86 13.83
CA LEU A 47 -4.62 13.64 12.91
C LEU A 47 -5.33 14.93 12.48
N SER A 48 -4.85 16.11 12.87
CA SER A 48 -5.54 17.39 12.67
C SER A 48 -5.97 17.63 11.21
N GLU A 49 -5.09 17.33 10.26
CA GLU A 49 -5.39 17.47 8.83
C GLU A 49 -6.25 16.31 8.27
N TYR A 50 -6.27 15.16 8.95
CA TYR A 50 -6.97 13.95 8.51
C TYR A 50 -8.45 13.92 8.89
N LEU A 51 -8.85 14.60 9.97
CA LEU A 51 -10.22 14.55 10.48
C LEU A 51 -11.31 14.77 9.40
N PRO A 52 -11.21 15.77 8.49
CA PRO A 52 -12.24 15.99 7.48
C PRO A 52 -12.40 14.83 6.48
N ASP A 53 -11.32 14.09 6.20
CA ASP A 53 -11.34 12.95 5.29
C ASP A 53 -11.95 11.71 5.96
N HIS A 54 -11.78 11.57 7.28
CA HIS A 54 -12.34 10.47 8.04
C HIS A 54 -13.85 10.63 8.32
N ASP A 55 -14.35 11.86 8.43
CA ASP A 55 -15.77 12.18 8.70
C ASP A 55 -16.78 11.51 7.75
N ILE A 56 -16.33 11.14 6.55
CA ILE A 56 -17.11 10.40 5.54
C ILE A 56 -17.57 9.04 6.08
N TYR A 57 -16.82 8.47 7.02
CA TYR A 57 -17.12 7.21 7.68
C TYR A 57 -17.69 7.42 9.08
N MET A 58 -17.02 8.23 9.91
CA MET A 58 -17.34 8.48 11.31
C MET A 58 -16.58 9.71 11.81
N ASP A 59 -17.23 10.51 12.66
CA ASP A 59 -16.55 11.58 13.39
C ASP A 59 -15.65 10.98 14.48
N ILE A 60 -14.35 11.20 14.38
CA ILE A 60 -13.33 10.68 15.31
C ILE A 60 -12.75 11.74 16.25
N ARG A 61 -13.35 12.94 16.29
CA ARG A 61 -12.86 14.04 17.16
C ARG A 61 -12.90 13.71 18.65
N GLU A 62 -13.69 12.72 19.06
CA GLU A 62 -13.74 12.29 20.45
C GLU A 62 -12.46 11.58 20.94
N TRP A 63 -11.59 11.14 20.02
CA TRP A 63 -10.30 10.52 20.34
C TRP A 63 -9.15 11.52 20.45
N CYS A 64 -9.34 12.79 20.09
CA CYS A 64 -8.29 13.80 20.25
C CYS A 64 -7.84 13.89 21.72
N GLY A 65 -6.53 13.81 21.93
CA GLY A 65 -5.88 13.78 23.23
C GLY A 65 -6.00 12.45 23.98
N LYS A 66 -6.26 11.32 23.29
CA LYS A 66 -6.47 10.01 23.92
C LYS A 66 -5.68 8.88 23.24
N ASP A 67 -5.55 7.78 23.96
CA ASP A 67 -5.21 6.48 23.41
C ASP A 67 -6.42 5.87 22.71
N MET A 68 -6.25 5.59 21.42
CA MET A 68 -7.25 4.99 20.55
C MET A 68 -6.90 3.55 20.14
N THR A 69 -5.90 2.91 20.75
CA THR A 69 -5.38 1.60 20.32
C THR A 69 -6.47 0.54 20.17
N GLU A 70 -7.29 0.38 21.22
CA GLU A 70 -8.37 -0.61 21.22
C GLU A 70 -9.52 -0.20 20.27
N ASP A 71 -9.88 1.08 20.25
CA ASP A 71 -10.95 1.59 19.40
C ASP A 71 -10.58 1.55 17.91
N PHE A 72 -9.31 1.74 17.58
CA PHE A 72 -8.78 1.55 16.24
C PHE A 72 -8.87 0.08 15.84
N LYS A 73 -8.37 -0.85 16.68
CA LYS A 73 -8.39 -2.30 16.38
C LYS A 73 -9.80 -2.90 16.32
N THR A 74 -10.77 -2.27 16.98
CA THR A 74 -12.17 -2.76 17.03
C THR A 74 -13.13 -1.96 16.15
N LYS A 75 -12.68 -0.82 15.58
CA LYS A 75 -13.52 0.19 14.92
C LYS A 75 -14.66 0.67 15.81
N ALA A 76 -14.32 1.14 17.01
CA ALA A 76 -15.27 1.57 18.03
C ALA A 76 -16.36 0.50 18.28
N ASP A 77 -15.92 -0.69 18.70
CA ASP A 77 -16.79 -1.85 19.00
C ASP A 77 -17.59 -2.43 17.81
N ALA A 78 -17.26 -2.08 16.56
CA ALA A 78 -17.85 -2.72 15.39
C ALA A 78 -17.43 -4.20 15.22
N GLY A 79 -16.54 -4.70 16.08
CA GLY A 79 -16.13 -6.11 16.14
C GLY A 79 -15.30 -6.57 14.93
N ARG A 80 -14.67 -5.61 14.23
CA ARG A 80 -13.83 -5.88 13.06
C ARG A 80 -12.70 -4.88 12.96
N ASP A 81 -11.52 -5.37 12.60
CA ASP A 81 -10.31 -4.56 12.49
C ASP A 81 -10.29 -3.67 11.22
N HIS A 82 -9.44 -2.66 11.25
CA HIS A 82 -8.96 -1.94 10.09
C HIS A 82 -8.22 -2.86 9.10
N LYS A 83 -8.19 -2.46 7.83
CA LYS A 83 -7.43 -3.18 6.79
C LYS A 83 -5.97 -2.71 6.87
N ASP A 84 -5.03 -3.50 6.37
CA ASP A 84 -3.59 -3.17 6.36
C ASP A 84 -3.29 -1.76 5.81
N PHE A 85 -4.04 -1.31 4.80
CA PHE A 85 -3.86 0.04 4.24
C PHE A 85 -4.15 1.16 5.25
N SER A 86 -5.05 0.93 6.22
CA SER A 86 -5.38 1.91 7.25
C SER A 86 -4.25 2.05 8.26
N TYR A 87 -3.55 0.96 8.58
CA TYR A 87 -2.33 0.99 9.39
C TYR A 87 -1.21 1.73 8.66
N ALA A 88 -1.04 1.46 7.35
CA ALA A 88 -0.08 2.19 6.52
C ALA A 88 -0.41 3.69 6.42
N LEU A 89 -1.70 4.04 6.32
CA LEU A 89 -2.15 5.44 6.30
C LEU A 89 -1.93 6.13 7.66
N LEU A 90 -2.15 5.43 8.78
CA LEU A 90 -1.91 5.98 10.11
C LEU A 90 -0.43 6.39 10.27
N GLU A 91 0.49 5.61 9.71
CA GLU A 91 1.93 5.89 9.76
C GLU A 91 2.33 7.20 9.06
N ASP A 92 1.57 7.67 8.07
CA ASP A 92 1.80 8.96 7.42
C ASP A 92 1.59 10.15 8.40
N TYR A 93 0.93 9.92 9.53
CA TYR A 93 0.65 10.90 10.59
C TYR A 93 1.52 10.73 11.84
N ASN A 94 2.51 9.81 11.84
CA ASN A 94 3.39 9.59 13.00
C ASN A 94 4.27 10.82 13.26
N ILE A 95 4.27 11.30 14.50
CA ILE A 95 5.11 12.43 14.94
C ILE A 95 6.18 12.02 15.95
N GLY A 96 6.07 10.85 16.57
CA GLY A 96 7.06 10.35 17.52
C GLY A 96 6.59 9.15 18.34
N THR A 97 7.36 8.83 19.38
CA THR A 97 7.10 7.71 20.31
C THR A 97 6.58 8.19 21.64
N LEU A 98 5.73 7.39 22.27
CA LEU A 98 5.25 7.63 23.62
C LEU A 98 6.31 7.21 24.65
N VAL A 99 6.50 8.01 25.69
CA VAL A 99 7.32 7.67 26.87
C VAL A 99 6.56 7.96 28.15
N ASP A 100 6.65 7.04 29.12
CA ASP A 100 6.06 7.24 30.43
C ASP A 100 6.93 8.17 31.28
N ASP A 101 6.28 9.00 32.11
CA ASP A 101 6.86 10.05 32.98
C ASP A 101 7.83 9.55 34.08
N GLU A 102 8.30 8.30 34.02
CA GLU A 102 9.36 7.78 34.89
C GLU A 102 10.68 7.56 34.14
N VAL A 103 11.28 8.65 33.65
CA VAL A 103 12.73 8.69 33.39
C VAL A 103 13.36 9.78 34.26
N ASN A 104 13.82 9.33 35.44
CA ASN A 104 14.81 10.05 36.24
C ASN A 104 15.97 10.47 35.34
N THR A 105 16.04 11.76 35.04
CA THR A 105 17.20 12.37 34.42
C THR A 105 18.27 12.51 35.50
N GLU A 106 19.07 11.47 35.72
CA GLU A 106 20.40 11.55 36.34
C GLU A 106 21.08 10.16 36.26
N SER A 107 21.84 9.93 35.19
CA SER A 107 23.13 9.22 35.26
C SER A 107 23.84 9.34 33.90
N GLU A 108 24.86 10.20 33.86
CA GLU A 108 26.02 9.96 33.03
C GLU A 108 26.72 8.69 33.58
N ASP A 109 26.30 7.50 33.17
CA ASP A 109 27.07 6.28 33.46
C ASP A 109 26.95 5.27 32.31
N GLU A 110 28.10 4.65 32.03
CA GLU A 110 28.43 3.82 30.88
C GLU A 110 27.36 2.78 30.49
N VAL A 111 26.82 2.87 29.27
CA VAL A 111 26.11 1.73 28.66
C VAL A 111 27.16 0.72 28.19
N SER A 112 27.41 -0.29 29.02
CA SER A 112 28.01 -1.54 28.59
C SER A 112 27.09 -2.21 27.56
N ILE A 113 27.48 -2.16 26.30
CA ILE A 113 26.80 -2.85 25.20
C ILE A 113 26.85 -4.36 25.49
N GLN A 114 25.76 -4.93 25.99
CA GLN A 114 25.50 -6.35 25.77
C GLN A 114 25.02 -6.49 24.34
N ILE A 115 25.95 -6.92 23.48
CA ILE A 115 25.67 -7.33 22.11
C ILE A 115 24.73 -8.52 22.19
N MET A 116 23.44 -8.26 21.99
CA MET A 116 22.52 -9.30 21.57
C MET A 116 22.91 -9.64 20.13
N GLU A 117 23.47 -10.83 19.91
CA GLU A 117 23.64 -11.37 18.56
C GLU A 117 22.25 -11.42 17.93
N VAL A 118 21.97 -10.48 17.03
CA VAL A 118 20.81 -10.54 16.15
C VAL A 118 21.07 -11.71 15.22
N ASP A 119 20.39 -12.82 15.49
CA ASP A 119 20.23 -13.93 14.57
C ASP A 119 19.60 -13.39 13.27
N ASP A 120 20.39 -13.41 12.20
CA ASP A 120 20.11 -12.96 10.83
C ASP A 120 19.05 -13.84 10.13
N SER A 121 18.13 -14.46 10.89
CA SER A 121 17.18 -15.44 10.40
C SER A 121 15.71 -15.02 10.47
N ILE A 122 15.38 -13.84 11.00
CA ILE A 122 13.99 -13.34 11.02
C ILE A 122 13.91 -11.86 10.62
N VAL A 123 14.13 -11.57 9.35
CA VAL A 123 13.45 -10.45 8.67
C VAL A 123 12.98 -10.92 7.29
N GLU A 124 12.10 -11.93 7.29
CA GLU A 124 11.03 -11.99 6.29
C GLU A 124 9.73 -11.60 6.98
N ASP A 125 9.48 -10.29 7.09
CA ASP A 125 8.12 -9.80 6.85
C ASP A 125 8.20 -8.41 6.23
N GLY A 126 8.68 -8.38 4.98
CA GLY A 126 8.27 -7.31 4.10
C GLY A 126 6.79 -7.52 3.85
N SER A 127 5.93 -6.89 4.66
CA SER A 127 4.48 -6.88 4.55
C SER A 127 4.09 -6.90 3.07
N LYS A 128 3.73 -8.10 2.59
CA LYS A 128 3.39 -8.29 1.18
C LYS A 128 2.06 -7.59 1.00
N GLY A 129 2.09 -6.39 0.43
CA GLY A 129 0.88 -5.65 0.09
C GLY A 129 -0.12 -6.55 -0.65
N PRO A 130 -1.42 -6.27 -0.57
CA PRO A 130 -2.47 -7.24 -0.92
C PRO A 130 -2.53 -7.61 -2.40
N TYR A 131 -1.71 -6.99 -3.26
CA TYR A 131 -1.72 -7.15 -4.71
C TYR A 131 -0.61 -8.07 -5.19
N ASN A 132 -0.94 -8.92 -6.15
CA ASN A 132 -0.01 -9.90 -6.70
C ASN A 132 0.48 -9.43 -8.07
N LEU A 133 1.64 -8.80 -8.16
CA LEU A 133 2.14 -8.34 -9.48
C LEU A 133 2.60 -9.50 -10.38
N ILE A 134 3.33 -10.47 -9.82
CA ILE A 134 4.10 -11.46 -10.60
C ILE A 134 3.17 -12.44 -11.33
N ILE A 135 2.17 -12.96 -10.63
CA ILE A 135 1.27 -14.01 -11.12
C ILE A 135 0.48 -13.55 -12.36
N PRO A 136 -0.38 -12.51 -12.31
CA PRO A 136 -1.17 -12.06 -13.45
C PRO A 136 -0.27 -11.62 -14.61
N LEU A 137 0.85 -10.96 -14.33
CA LEU A 137 1.80 -10.52 -15.36
C LEU A 137 2.39 -11.70 -16.11
N PHE A 138 2.95 -12.69 -15.38
CA PHE A 138 3.58 -13.85 -15.97
C PHE A 138 2.59 -14.66 -16.83
N PHE A 139 1.42 -15.02 -16.28
CA PHE A 139 0.43 -15.80 -17.01
C PHE A 139 -0.08 -15.06 -18.25
N THR A 140 -0.33 -13.75 -18.14
CA THR A 140 -0.79 -12.94 -19.27
C THR A 140 0.24 -12.90 -20.40
N LEU A 141 1.52 -12.67 -20.06
CA LEU A 141 2.59 -12.67 -21.05
C LEU A 141 2.74 -14.04 -21.72
N VAL A 142 2.74 -15.13 -20.94
CA VAL A 142 2.84 -16.48 -21.49
C VAL A 142 1.68 -16.79 -22.42
N ILE A 143 0.44 -16.53 -22.01
CA ILE A 143 -0.76 -16.81 -22.82
C ILE A 143 -0.77 -15.95 -24.10
N TYR A 144 -0.44 -14.66 -23.99
CA TYR A 144 -0.40 -13.76 -25.15
C TYR A 144 0.64 -14.21 -26.16
N TRP A 145 1.88 -14.40 -25.73
CA TRP A 145 2.97 -14.74 -26.65
C TRP A 145 2.87 -16.16 -27.19
N ALA A 146 2.45 -17.14 -26.37
CA ALA A 146 2.20 -18.50 -26.85
C ALA A 146 1.11 -18.52 -27.92
N SER A 147 -0.02 -17.85 -27.68
CA SER A 147 -1.08 -17.75 -28.68
C SER A 147 -0.64 -16.97 -29.93
N TYR A 148 0.19 -15.94 -29.78
CA TYR A 148 0.77 -15.22 -30.93
C TYR A 148 1.59 -16.18 -31.80
N PHE A 149 2.51 -16.95 -31.23
CA PHE A 149 3.34 -17.87 -32.04
C PHE A 149 2.53 -19.00 -32.70
N ILE A 150 1.47 -19.48 -32.04
CA ILE A 150 0.57 -20.52 -32.60
C ILE A 150 -0.26 -19.96 -33.76
N PHE A 151 -0.87 -18.79 -33.58
CA PHE A 151 -1.86 -18.26 -34.52
C PHE A 151 -1.28 -17.31 -35.57
N LYS A 152 -0.07 -16.76 -35.38
CA LYS A 152 0.56 -15.81 -36.30
C LYS A 152 0.60 -16.30 -37.74
N LYS A 153 0.92 -17.58 -37.95
CA LYS A 153 1.02 -18.17 -39.30
C LYS A 153 -0.33 -18.64 -39.85
N LYS A 154 -1.30 -18.95 -38.98
CA LYS A 154 -2.58 -19.57 -39.36
C LYS A 154 -3.71 -18.57 -39.56
N ASN A 155 -3.95 -17.71 -38.58
CA ASN A 155 -5.07 -16.77 -38.57
C ASN A 155 -4.77 -15.53 -37.72
N ILE A 156 -3.94 -14.63 -38.26
CA ILE A 156 -3.57 -13.39 -37.56
C ILE A 156 -4.76 -12.44 -37.34
N VAL A 157 -5.76 -12.47 -38.23
CA VAL A 157 -6.97 -11.63 -38.11
C VAL A 157 -7.80 -12.07 -36.92
N GLY A 158 -8.03 -13.38 -36.76
CA GLY A 158 -8.73 -13.94 -35.61
C GLY A 158 -7.99 -13.70 -34.29
N PHE A 159 -6.66 -13.89 -34.27
CA PHE A 159 -5.82 -13.55 -33.12
C PHE A 159 -6.00 -12.08 -32.72
N ASN A 160 -5.91 -11.18 -33.69
CA ASN A 160 -6.05 -9.74 -33.45
C ASN A 160 -7.45 -9.38 -32.94
N GLY A 161 -8.50 -9.96 -33.54
CA GLY A 161 -9.88 -9.75 -33.10
C GLY A 161 -10.08 -10.19 -31.66
N PHE A 162 -9.63 -11.39 -31.32
CA PHE A 162 -9.71 -11.93 -29.96
C PHE A 162 -9.02 -11.01 -28.94
N TRP A 163 -7.74 -10.68 -29.14
CA TRP A 163 -7.00 -9.86 -28.18
C TRP A 163 -7.47 -8.41 -28.13
N ASN A 164 -8.01 -7.85 -29.21
CA ASN A 164 -8.69 -6.55 -29.18
C ASN A 164 -9.94 -6.59 -28.30
N THR A 165 -10.73 -7.66 -28.38
CA THR A 165 -11.91 -7.84 -27.51
C THR A 165 -11.51 -7.99 -26.06
N ILE A 166 -10.47 -8.79 -25.75
CA ILE A 166 -9.98 -8.93 -24.38
C ILE A 166 -9.44 -7.59 -23.85
N LEU A 167 -8.68 -6.83 -24.65
CA LEU A 167 -8.24 -5.48 -24.29
C LEU A 167 -9.42 -4.55 -23.97
N LEU A 168 -10.45 -4.55 -24.82
CA LEU A 168 -11.62 -3.71 -24.61
C LEU A 168 -12.38 -4.09 -23.33
N LEU A 169 -12.56 -5.38 -23.05
CA LEU A 169 -13.26 -5.85 -21.86
C LEU A 169 -12.45 -5.58 -20.58
N THR A 170 -11.15 -5.84 -20.60
CA THR A 170 -10.24 -5.59 -19.47
C THR A 170 -10.02 -4.09 -19.23
N PHE A 171 -10.31 -3.23 -20.20
CA PHE A 171 -10.43 -1.78 -19.97
C PHE A 171 -11.81 -1.41 -19.40
N LEU A 172 -12.88 -1.84 -20.07
CA LEU A 172 -14.23 -1.36 -19.76
C LEU A 172 -14.72 -1.85 -18.40
N ILE A 173 -14.45 -3.10 -18.02
CA ILE A 173 -14.95 -3.66 -16.75
C ILE A 173 -14.31 -2.97 -15.54
N PRO A 174 -12.98 -3.01 -15.33
CA PRO A 174 -12.37 -2.41 -14.14
C PRO A 174 -12.33 -0.89 -14.18
N SER A 175 -12.17 -0.25 -15.34
CA SER A 175 -12.08 1.22 -15.39
C SER A 175 -13.44 1.90 -15.41
N PHE A 176 -14.38 1.42 -16.23
CA PHE A 176 -15.70 2.05 -16.36
C PHE A 176 -16.77 1.36 -15.51
N GLY A 177 -16.84 0.04 -15.55
CA GLY A 177 -17.83 -0.75 -14.81
C GLY A 177 -17.69 -0.60 -13.29
N PHE A 178 -16.49 -0.88 -12.75
CA PHE A 178 -16.26 -0.73 -11.30
C PHE A 178 -16.40 0.72 -10.85
N GLY A 179 -15.93 1.69 -11.65
CA GLY A 179 -16.08 3.11 -11.33
C GLY A 179 -17.54 3.54 -11.16
N ILE A 180 -18.40 3.19 -12.12
CA ILE A 180 -19.84 3.48 -12.02
C ILE A 180 -20.46 2.75 -10.84
N PHE A 181 -20.14 1.47 -10.66
CA PHE A 181 -20.68 0.69 -9.55
C PHE A 181 -20.32 1.30 -8.20
N MET A 182 -19.07 1.71 -8.01
CA MET A 182 -18.58 2.34 -6.79
C MET A 182 -19.24 3.71 -6.55
N MET A 183 -19.47 4.50 -7.60
CA MET A 183 -20.24 5.75 -7.48
C MET A 183 -21.69 5.49 -7.04
N LEU A 184 -22.35 4.48 -7.61
CA LEU A 184 -23.72 4.13 -7.25
C LEU A 184 -23.80 3.59 -5.81
N ARG A 185 -22.76 2.87 -5.35
CA ARG A 185 -22.69 2.33 -3.99
C ARG A 185 -22.87 3.40 -2.91
N TYR A 186 -22.49 4.65 -3.18
CA TYR A 186 -22.71 5.76 -2.24
C TYR A 186 -24.20 6.08 -2.02
N ASN A 187 -25.00 5.97 -3.09
CA ASN A 187 -26.41 6.36 -3.07
C ASN A 187 -27.37 5.21 -2.73
N PHE A 188 -26.92 3.95 -2.85
CA PHE A 188 -27.76 2.77 -2.69
C PHE A 188 -27.21 1.83 -1.60
N THR A 189 -27.91 1.75 -0.46
CA THR A 189 -27.51 0.93 0.70
C THR A 189 -27.37 -0.55 0.37
N LYS A 190 -28.24 -1.10 -0.48
CA LYS A 190 -28.17 -2.50 -0.97
C LYS A 190 -26.87 -2.82 -1.70
N LEU A 191 -26.25 -1.83 -2.36
CA LEU A 191 -24.99 -2.03 -3.06
C LEU A 191 -23.79 -1.98 -2.10
N ARG A 192 -23.95 -1.42 -0.89
CA ARG A 192 -22.89 -1.38 0.13
C ARG A 192 -22.63 -2.71 0.81
N GLU A 193 -23.65 -3.56 0.88
CA GLU A 193 -23.60 -4.90 1.48
C GLU A 193 -22.87 -5.93 0.60
N ILE A 194 -22.54 -5.58 -0.65
CA ILE A 194 -21.82 -6.47 -1.54
C ILE A 194 -20.36 -6.55 -1.09
N ASP A 195 -19.99 -7.71 -0.56
CA ASP A 195 -18.61 -8.04 -0.16
C ASP A 195 -17.78 -8.42 -1.39
N PHE A 196 -17.35 -7.39 -2.12
CA PHE A 196 -16.45 -7.52 -3.26
C PHE A 196 -15.33 -6.49 -3.15
N ASP A 197 -14.08 -6.95 -3.28
CA ASP A 197 -12.91 -6.09 -3.21
C ASP A 197 -12.64 -5.44 -4.58
N PHE A 198 -13.34 -4.34 -4.84
CA PHE A 198 -13.23 -3.58 -6.09
C PHE A 198 -11.81 -3.07 -6.33
N MET A 199 -11.08 -2.70 -5.27
CA MET A 199 -9.72 -2.17 -5.40
C MET A 199 -8.73 -3.27 -5.78
N TYR A 200 -8.80 -4.42 -5.11
CA TYR A 200 -8.03 -5.61 -5.47
C TYR A 200 -8.22 -5.97 -6.95
N TRP A 201 -9.47 -6.20 -7.36
CA TRP A 201 -9.75 -6.63 -8.73
C TRP A 201 -9.50 -5.55 -9.78
N HIS A 202 -9.63 -4.26 -9.44
CA HIS A 202 -9.26 -3.17 -10.33
C HIS A 202 -7.76 -3.21 -10.66
N VAL A 203 -6.91 -3.39 -9.65
CA VAL A 203 -5.45 -3.44 -9.81
C VAL A 203 -5.05 -4.71 -10.59
N GLU A 204 -5.53 -5.87 -10.18
CA GLU A 204 -5.19 -7.15 -10.83
C GLU A 204 -5.55 -7.15 -12.33
N LEU A 205 -6.77 -6.70 -12.66
CA LEU A 205 -7.20 -6.61 -14.07
C LEU A 205 -6.45 -5.50 -14.83
N SER A 206 -6.01 -4.43 -14.16
CA SER A 206 -5.19 -3.39 -14.78
C SER A 206 -3.78 -3.87 -15.14
N VAL A 207 -3.19 -4.74 -14.31
CA VAL A 207 -1.91 -5.40 -14.64
C VAL A 207 -2.07 -6.28 -15.88
N VAL A 208 -3.14 -7.08 -15.95
CA VAL A 208 -3.46 -7.91 -17.13
C VAL A 208 -3.65 -7.02 -18.36
N MET A 209 -4.49 -5.99 -18.28
CA MET A 209 -4.74 -5.06 -19.37
C MET A 209 -3.44 -4.40 -19.86
N GLY A 210 -2.63 -3.89 -18.94
CA GLY A 210 -1.35 -3.24 -19.24
C GLY A 210 -0.37 -4.19 -19.95
N ALA A 211 -0.25 -5.42 -19.48
CA ALA A 211 0.59 -6.44 -20.10
C ALA A 211 0.13 -6.80 -21.53
N ILE A 212 -1.18 -6.93 -21.74
CA ILE A 212 -1.74 -7.16 -23.08
C ILE A 212 -1.49 -5.94 -23.97
N ALA A 213 -1.75 -4.73 -23.47
CA ALA A 213 -1.61 -3.49 -24.23
C ALA A 213 -0.16 -3.28 -24.68
N LEU A 214 0.80 -3.49 -23.78
CA LEU A 214 2.22 -3.42 -24.10
C LEU A 214 2.62 -4.49 -25.13
N SER A 215 2.19 -5.74 -24.94
CA SER A 215 2.51 -6.83 -25.87
C SER A 215 1.94 -6.57 -27.27
N HIS A 216 0.72 -6.03 -27.33
CA HIS A 216 0.03 -5.67 -28.57
C HIS A 216 0.66 -4.46 -29.25
N PHE A 217 1.07 -3.47 -28.48
CA PHE A 217 1.85 -2.34 -28.98
C PHE A 217 3.18 -2.80 -29.59
N ILE A 218 3.94 -3.65 -28.89
CA ILE A 218 5.19 -4.23 -29.39
C ILE A 218 4.95 -5.01 -30.68
N GLN A 219 3.90 -5.83 -30.73
CA GLN A 219 3.50 -6.56 -31.94
C GLN A 219 3.26 -5.61 -33.14
N ARG A 220 2.78 -4.40 -32.87
CA ARG A 220 2.35 -3.42 -33.89
C ARG A 220 3.25 -2.21 -34.05
N ILE A 221 4.40 -2.21 -33.39
CA ILE A 221 5.29 -1.05 -33.35
C ILE A 221 5.67 -0.58 -34.75
N LYS A 222 5.88 -1.52 -35.69
CA LYS A 222 6.24 -1.21 -37.07
C LYS A 222 5.14 -0.45 -37.79
N GLN A 223 3.87 -0.80 -37.59
CA GLN A 223 2.73 -0.12 -38.20
C GLN A 223 2.63 1.32 -37.71
N TYR A 224 2.84 1.56 -36.41
CA TYR A 224 2.86 2.91 -35.85
C TYR A 224 4.04 3.72 -36.40
N LEU A 225 5.24 3.14 -36.46
CA LEU A 225 6.42 3.82 -37.00
C LEU A 225 6.28 4.20 -38.48
N VAL A 226 5.55 3.43 -39.28
CA VAL A 226 5.25 3.78 -40.67
C VAL A 226 4.38 5.04 -40.75
N GLN A 227 3.42 5.22 -39.84
CA GLN A 227 2.56 6.41 -39.82
C GLN A 227 3.32 7.69 -39.42
N LEU A 228 4.43 7.54 -38.68
CA LEU A 228 5.29 8.65 -38.26
C LEU A 228 6.30 9.08 -39.32
N LYS A 229 6.60 8.21 -40.30
CA LYS A 229 7.44 8.56 -41.44
C LYS A 229 6.60 9.32 -42.47
N LYS A 230 6.41 10.60 -42.21
CA LYS A 230 5.93 11.58 -43.19
C LYS A 230 7.12 12.17 -43.96
#